data_AF-A0AAW0Y449-F1
#
_entry.id   AF-A0AAW0Y449-F1
#
_cell.length_a   1.000
_cell.length_b   1.000
_cell.length_c   1.000
_cell.angle_alpha   90.00
_cell.angle_beta   90.00
_cell.angle_gamma   90.00
#
_symmetry.space_group_name_H-M   'P 1'
#
loop_
_entity.id
_entity.type
_entity.pdbx_description
1 polymer ?
#
loop_
_entity_poly.entity_id
_entity_poly.type
_entity_poly.pdbx_seq_one_letter_code
_entity_poly.pdbx_strand_id
1 'polypeptide(L)'
;FLTGISMSAIATNGVVPAGGSYFMISRSLGPEFGGAVGILFYTATTVAAAMYIIGAVEIFLTYMAPMLSIFGDFSKDPSIMYNNFRVYGTILLWVMCTIVSIGVAFVSKFAAVALACVIGSIIAILVGIFYNINGSDKLQMCFLGARLVSQVDNCTREIGGDLWNIYCTMENGTVTQNINECDPYFATHNVSTRPAIVGLASGVFTSNLGSHFMEKGQIVADTNSPDDYESLNN
;
A
#
# COMPACT_ATOMS: atom_id res chain seq x y z
N PHE A 1 -7.62 17.95 -15.30
CA PHE A 1 -7.72 18.41 -16.71
C PHE A 1 -8.43 19.76 -16.82
N LEU A 2 -9.72 19.87 -16.48
CA LEU A 2 -10.48 21.14 -16.56
C LEU A 2 -9.83 22.28 -15.78
N THR A 3 -9.39 22.01 -14.55
CA THR A 3 -8.62 22.96 -13.73
C THR A 3 -7.32 23.43 -14.39
N GLY A 4 -6.69 22.56 -15.19
CA GLY A 4 -5.50 22.89 -15.97
C GLY A 4 -5.80 23.89 -17.09
N ILE A 5 -6.93 23.74 -17.80
CA ILE A 5 -7.37 24.71 -18.82
C ILE A 5 -7.67 26.06 -18.15
N SER A 6 -8.34 26.07 -16.99
CA SER A 6 -8.58 27.29 -16.22
C SER A 6 -7.28 27.97 -15.79
N MET A 7 -6.29 27.19 -15.32
CA MET A 7 -4.96 27.72 -14.98
C MET A 7 -4.23 28.27 -16.20
N SER A 8 -4.32 27.62 -17.37
CA SER A 8 -3.75 28.15 -18.62
C SER A 8 -4.37 29.49 -18.99
N ALA A 9 -5.70 29.63 -18.88
CA ALA A 9 -6.39 30.89 -19.16
C ALA A 9 -5.93 32.01 -18.21
N ILE A 10 -5.78 31.72 -16.91
CA ILE A 10 -5.24 32.64 -15.90
C ILE A 10 -3.79 33.04 -16.24
N ALA A 11 -2.94 32.07 -16.59
CA ALA A 11 -1.53 32.30 -16.92
C ALA A 11 -1.35 33.15 -18.19
N THR A 12 -2.30 33.12 -19.12
CA THR A 12 -2.28 33.97 -20.32
C THR A 12 -2.99 35.31 -20.16
N ASN A 13 -3.63 35.57 -19.01
CA ASN A 13 -4.34 36.82 -18.76
C ASN A 13 -3.41 37.86 -18.13
N GLY A 14 -2.90 38.77 -18.97
CA GLY A 14 -2.01 39.86 -18.56
C GLY A 14 -0.52 39.50 -18.64
N VAL A 15 0.30 40.35 -18.03
CA VAL A 15 1.76 40.17 -18.00
C VAL A 15 2.13 39.25 -16.84
N VAL A 16 2.70 38.08 -17.12
CA VAL A 16 3.09 37.11 -16.09
C VAL A 16 4.32 37.62 -15.34
N PRO A 17 4.19 38.07 -14.08
CA PRO A 17 5.32 38.58 -13.33
C PRO A 17 6.08 37.41 -12.68
N ALA A 18 7.36 37.61 -12.35
CA ALA A 18 8.08 36.66 -11.51
C ALA A 18 7.42 36.57 -10.12
N GLY A 19 7.18 35.36 -9.61
CA GLY A 19 6.51 35.17 -8.30
C GLY A 19 5.77 33.84 -8.08
N GLY A 20 5.79 32.93 -9.06
CA GLY A 20 5.16 31.60 -8.92
C GLY A 20 3.63 31.61 -9.02
N SER A 21 3.01 30.50 -8.63
CA SER A 21 1.57 30.27 -8.83
C SER A 21 0.69 31.19 -7.97
N TYR A 22 1.04 31.43 -6.71
CA TYR A 22 0.28 32.34 -5.84
C TYR A 22 0.22 33.76 -6.42
N PHE A 23 1.37 34.30 -6.84
CA PHE A 23 1.45 35.66 -7.40
C PHE A 23 0.66 35.80 -8.71
N MET A 24 0.71 34.77 -9.55
CA MET A 24 -0.07 34.70 -10.79
C MET A 24 -1.58 34.76 -10.50
N ILE A 25 -2.08 33.95 -9.56
CA ILE A 25 -3.50 33.88 -9.23
C ILE A 25 -4.00 35.18 -8.57
N SER A 26 -3.27 35.70 -7.59
CA SER A 26 -3.70 36.89 -6.84
C SER A 26 -3.82 38.15 -7.69
N ARG A 27 -3.04 38.26 -8.78
CA ARG A 27 -3.12 39.42 -9.69
C ARG A 27 -4.18 39.28 -10.76
N SER A 28 -4.42 38.07 -11.27
CA SER A 28 -5.43 37.85 -12.30
C SER A 28 -6.86 37.79 -11.75
N LEU A 29 -7.05 37.30 -10.52
CA LEU A 29 -8.38 37.13 -9.89
C LEU A 29 -8.66 38.12 -8.75
N GLY A 30 -7.65 38.85 -8.26
CA GLY A 30 -7.77 39.76 -7.13
C GLY A 30 -7.27 39.18 -5.80
N PRO A 31 -6.99 40.04 -4.81
CA PRO A 31 -6.37 39.65 -3.55
C PRO A 31 -7.27 38.76 -2.67
N GLU A 32 -8.59 38.90 -2.74
CA GLU A 32 -9.55 38.12 -1.95
C GLU A 32 -9.52 36.64 -2.38
N PHE A 33 -9.60 36.40 -3.69
CA PHE A 33 -9.50 35.05 -4.25
C PHE A 33 -8.09 34.48 -4.12
N GLY A 34 -7.07 35.30 -4.35
CA GLY A 34 -5.67 34.91 -4.16
C GLY A 34 -5.37 34.43 -2.73
N GLY A 35 -5.84 35.19 -1.72
CA GLY A 35 -5.67 34.84 -0.32
C GLY A 35 -6.41 33.55 0.07
N ALA A 36 -7.69 33.42 -0.32
CA ALA A 36 -8.48 32.22 -0.02
C ALA A 36 -7.88 30.95 -0.64
N VAL A 37 -7.52 30.99 -1.93
CA VAL A 37 -6.89 29.86 -2.62
C VAL A 37 -5.49 29.58 -2.06
N GLY A 38 -4.72 30.62 -1.73
CA GLY A 38 -3.38 30.49 -1.16
C GLY A 38 -3.37 29.77 0.18
N ILE A 39 -4.27 30.13 1.10
CA ILE A 39 -4.38 29.48 2.42
C ILE A 39 -4.77 28.00 2.25
N LEU A 40 -5.75 27.70 1.39
CA LEU A 40 -6.17 26.32 1.11
C LEU A 40 -5.04 25.50 0.46
N PHE A 41 -4.28 26.08 -0.46
CA PHE A 41 -3.15 25.40 -1.09
C PHE A 41 -2.01 25.14 -0.09
N TYR A 42 -1.73 26.09 0.80
CA TYR A 42 -0.74 25.94 1.86
C TYR A 42 -1.12 24.80 2.83
N THR A 43 -2.37 24.75 3.31
CA THR A 43 -2.80 23.69 4.22
C THR A 43 -2.82 22.33 3.52
N ALA A 44 -3.29 22.26 2.27
CA ALA A 44 -3.29 21.04 1.48
C ALA A 44 -1.87 20.48 1.27
N THR A 45 -0.91 21.33 0.89
CA THR A 45 0.49 20.91 0.70
C THR A 45 1.17 20.51 2.01
N THR A 46 0.80 21.14 3.14
CA THR A 46 1.26 20.74 4.48
C THR A 46 0.77 19.35 4.86
N VAL A 47 -0.51 19.04 4.63
CA VAL A 47 -1.07 17.70 4.88
C VAL A 47 -0.50 16.66 3.91
N ALA A 48 -0.27 17.03 2.65
CA ALA A 48 0.39 16.16 1.68
C ALA A 48 1.83 15.80 2.09
N ALA A 49 2.58 16.75 2.65
CA ALA A 49 3.91 16.49 3.18
C ALA A 49 3.87 15.44 4.33
N ALA A 50 2.89 15.53 5.23
CA ALA A 50 2.69 14.53 6.27
C ALA A 50 2.36 13.15 5.68
N MET A 51 1.52 13.09 4.64
CA MET A 51 1.20 11.85 3.92
C MET A 51 2.46 11.20 3.31
N TYR A 52 3.32 11.99 2.65
CA TYR A 52 4.57 11.47 2.07
C TYR A 52 5.55 10.95 3.12
N ILE A 53 5.65 11.63 4.27
CA ILE A 53 6.49 11.19 5.40
C ILE A 53 5.99 9.84 5.94
N ILE A 54 4.67 9.69 6.15
CA ILE A 54 4.09 8.43 6.65
C ILE A 54 4.30 7.30 5.65
N GLY A 55 4.07 7.55 4.35
CA GLY A 55 4.31 6.55 3.31
C GLY A 55 5.78 6.13 3.20
N ALA A 56 6.72 7.05 3.39
CA ALA A 56 8.15 6.73 3.44
C ALA A 56 8.49 5.84 4.64
N VAL A 57 7.91 6.11 5.81
CA VAL A 57 8.09 5.30 7.03
C VAL A 57 7.51 3.89 6.85
N GLU A 58 6.34 3.77 6.22
CA GLU A 58 5.73 2.49 5.90
C GLU A 58 6.65 1.64 5.00
N ILE A 59 7.16 2.22 3.91
CA ILE A 59 8.05 1.51 3.00
C ILE A 59 9.34 1.10 3.71
N PHE A 60 9.90 1.99 4.53
CA PHE A 60 11.14 1.74 5.27
C PHE A 60 10.99 0.61 6.28
N LEU A 61 9.95 0.63 7.11
CA LEU A 61 9.76 -0.37 8.16
C LEU A 61 9.24 -1.71 7.61
N THR A 62 8.36 -1.70 6.61
CA THR A 62 7.78 -2.95 6.09
C THR A 62 8.72 -3.69 5.15
N TYR A 63 9.43 -2.97 4.25
CA TYR A 63 10.16 -3.61 3.16
C TYR A 63 11.68 -3.52 3.27
N MET A 64 12.24 -2.49 3.93
CA MET A 64 13.70 -2.31 4.00
C MET A 64 14.31 -2.81 5.32
N ALA A 65 13.70 -2.46 6.45
CA ALA A 65 14.27 -2.71 7.77
C ALA A 65 13.20 -3.11 8.81
N PRO A 66 12.53 -4.27 8.65
CA PRO A 66 11.52 -4.76 9.60
C PRO A 66 12.08 -5.00 11.00
N MET A 67 13.38 -5.27 11.12
CA MET A 67 14.06 -5.46 12.41
C MET A 67 14.17 -4.19 13.26
N LEU A 68 13.94 -3.00 12.69
CA LEU A 68 14.02 -1.73 13.43
C LEU A 68 12.72 -1.37 14.17
N SER A 69 11.75 -2.26 14.24
CA SER A 69 10.55 -2.02 15.06
C SER A 69 10.89 -1.82 16.53
N ILE A 70 10.38 -0.76 17.14
CA ILE A 70 10.61 -0.45 18.55
C ILE A 70 9.55 -1.14 19.43
N PHE A 71 8.30 -1.19 18.96
CA PHE A 71 7.16 -1.65 19.76
C PHE A 71 6.74 -3.11 19.50
N GLY A 72 7.55 -3.88 18.76
CA GLY A 72 7.27 -5.28 18.43
C GLY A 72 6.78 -5.48 17.00
N ASP A 73 6.26 -6.67 16.70
CA ASP A 73 5.87 -7.04 15.33
C ASP A 73 4.67 -6.23 14.83
N PHE A 74 4.84 -5.53 13.71
CA PHE A 74 3.84 -4.66 13.10
C PHE A 74 2.63 -5.42 12.57
N SER A 75 2.79 -6.70 12.23
CA SER A 75 1.73 -7.52 11.64
C SER A 75 0.71 -8.04 12.64
N LYS A 76 1.00 -7.95 13.95
CA LYS A 76 0.15 -8.54 14.99
C LYS A 76 -0.94 -7.60 15.46
N ASP A 77 -0.62 -6.32 15.67
CA ASP A 77 -1.55 -5.34 16.24
C ASP A 77 -1.50 -3.99 15.53
N PRO A 78 -2.65 -3.43 15.12
CA PRO A 78 -2.71 -2.09 14.54
C PRO A 78 -2.17 -1.00 15.48
N SER A 79 -2.35 -1.16 16.80
CA SER A 79 -1.89 -0.20 17.80
C SER A 79 -0.36 -0.07 17.84
N ILE A 80 0.34 -1.19 17.70
CA ILE A 80 1.81 -1.26 17.62
C ILE A 80 2.31 -0.56 16.36
N MET A 81 1.64 -0.82 15.22
CA MET A 81 1.96 -0.17 13.95
C MET A 81 1.83 1.37 14.04
N TYR A 82 0.73 1.88 14.59
CA TYR A 82 0.53 3.33 14.71
C TYR A 82 1.57 4.00 15.60
N ASN A 83 1.97 3.35 16.71
CA ASN A 83 2.96 3.92 17.62
C ASN A 83 4.34 4.00 16.97
N ASN A 84 4.75 2.97 16.22
CA ASN A 84 5.99 3.04 15.45
C ASN A 84 5.95 4.15 14.38
N PHE A 85 4.84 4.29 13.66
CA PHE A 85 4.71 5.33 12.63
C PHE A 85 4.78 6.75 13.21
N ARG A 86 4.24 6.96 14.42
CA ARG A 86 4.36 8.24 15.14
C ARG A 86 5.81 8.57 15.48
N VAL A 87 6.56 7.61 16.02
CA VAL A 87 7.97 7.83 16.41
C VAL A 87 8.85 8.06 15.19
N TYR A 88 8.82 7.15 14.21
CA TYR A 88 9.65 7.29 13.01
C TYR A 88 9.23 8.47 12.13
N GLY A 89 7.93 8.75 12.03
CA GLY A 89 7.41 9.91 11.30
C GLY A 89 7.85 11.23 11.90
N THR A 90 7.84 11.38 13.24
CA THR A 90 8.31 12.61 13.90
C THR A 90 9.83 12.79 13.76
N ILE A 91 10.61 11.72 13.85
CA ILE A 91 12.06 11.76 13.60
C ILE A 91 12.34 12.19 12.16
N LEU A 92 11.67 11.56 11.17
CA LEU A 92 11.87 11.89 9.76
C LEU A 92 11.45 13.34 9.44
N LEU A 93 10.37 13.83 10.07
CA LEU A 93 9.94 15.21 9.94
C LEU A 93 11.00 16.19 10.45
N TRP A 94 11.60 15.93 11.61
CA TRP A 94 12.69 16.74 12.15
C TRP A 94 13.89 16.77 11.20
N VAL A 95 14.29 15.61 10.68
CA VAL A 95 15.38 15.51 9.69
C VAL A 95 15.06 16.33 8.44
N MET A 96 13.86 16.19 7.86
CA MET A 96 13.46 16.96 6.67
C MET A 96 13.39 18.47 6.95
N CYS A 97 12.93 18.87 8.13
CA CYS A 97 12.93 20.27 8.56
C CYS A 97 14.36 20.83 8.61
N THR A 98 15.32 20.08 9.16
CA THR A 98 16.73 20.52 9.19
C THR A 98 17.33 20.63 7.80
N ILE A 99 17.06 19.68 6.90
CA ILE A 99 17.55 19.69 5.51
C ILE A 99 17.03 20.93 4.76
N VAL A 100 15.72 21.20 4.86
CA VAL A 100 15.11 22.37 4.21
C VAL A 100 15.65 23.67 4.82
N SER A 101 15.89 23.70 6.14
CA SER A 101 16.47 24.86 6.83
C SER A 101 17.90 25.18 6.40
N ILE A 102 18.69 24.17 6.00
CA ILE A 102 20.05 24.37 5.45
C ILE A 102 19.99 25.07 4.08
N GLY A 103 18.97 24.79 3.27
CA GLY A 103 18.66 25.58 2.08
C GLY A 103 18.02 24.81 0.93
N VAL A 104 16.97 25.39 0.34
CA VAL A 104 16.20 24.80 -0.78
C VAL A 104 17.03 24.66 -2.06
N ALA A 105 18.07 25.49 -2.24
CA ALA A 105 18.97 25.41 -3.40
C ALA A 105 19.82 24.12 -3.41
N PHE A 106 20.01 23.48 -2.26
CA PHE A 106 20.64 22.16 -2.19
C PHE A 106 19.66 21.08 -2.66
N VAL A 107 18.43 21.11 -2.16
CA VAL A 107 17.37 20.15 -2.48
C VAL A 107 17.04 20.15 -3.97
N SER A 108 17.00 21.33 -4.61
CA SER A 108 16.67 21.46 -6.03
C SER A 108 17.67 20.77 -6.96
N LYS A 109 18.93 20.54 -6.53
CA LYS A 109 19.92 19.79 -7.31
C LYS A 109 19.58 18.30 -7.42
N PHE A 110 18.92 17.74 -6.40
CA PHE A 110 18.51 16.33 -6.39
C PHE A 110 17.16 16.08 -7.07
N ALA A 111 16.42 17.13 -7.42
CA ALA A 111 15.10 16.99 -8.05
C ALA A 111 15.15 16.19 -9.37
N ALA A 112 16.19 16.39 -10.18
CA ALA A 112 16.38 15.63 -11.42
C ALA A 112 16.64 14.14 -11.16
N VAL A 113 17.36 13.80 -10.08
CA VAL A 113 17.60 12.41 -9.69
C VAL A 113 16.30 11.75 -9.23
N ALA A 114 15.50 12.44 -8.42
CA ALA A 114 14.20 11.94 -7.99
C ALA A 114 13.26 11.69 -9.19
N LEU A 115 13.23 12.61 -10.16
CA LEU A 115 12.46 12.43 -11.40
C LEU A 115 12.94 11.20 -12.19
N ALA A 116 14.25 11.01 -12.32
CA ALA A 116 14.82 9.85 -13.01
C ALA A 116 14.42 8.53 -12.31
N CYS A 117 14.42 8.48 -10.98
CA CYS A 117 13.96 7.30 -10.22
C CYS A 117 12.50 6.96 -10.50
N VAL A 118 11.61 7.97 -10.55
CA VAL A 118 10.17 7.76 -10.83
C VAL A 118 9.96 7.28 -12.27
N ILE A 119 10.64 7.88 -13.24
CA ILE A 119 10.54 7.44 -14.64
C ILE A 119 11.07 6.01 -14.79
N GLY A 120 12.20 5.71 -14.13
CA GLY A 120 12.79 4.37 -14.11
C GLY A 120 11.85 3.31 -13.52
N SER A 121 11.16 3.61 -12.42
CA SER A 121 10.20 2.67 -11.81
C SER A 121 8.99 2.42 -12.72
N ILE A 122 8.47 3.45 -13.39
CA ILE A 122 7.38 3.30 -14.36
C ILE A 122 7.81 2.41 -15.52
N ILE A 123 9.01 2.64 -16.07
CA ILE A 123 9.55 1.80 -17.17
C ILE A 123 9.74 0.35 -16.70
N ALA A 124 10.27 0.14 -15.48
CA ALA A 124 10.46 -1.20 -14.93
C ALA A 124 9.14 -1.97 -14.79
N ILE A 125 8.07 -1.30 -14.36
CA ILE A 125 6.73 -1.89 -14.30
C ILE A 125 6.25 -2.28 -15.71
N LEU A 126 6.37 -1.38 -16.69
CA LEU A 126 5.94 -1.65 -18.07
C LEU A 126 6.71 -2.82 -18.69
N VAL A 127 8.03 -2.85 -18.51
CA VAL A 127 8.87 -3.97 -18.98
C VAL A 127 8.49 -5.27 -18.27
N GLY A 128 8.22 -5.22 -16.96
CA GLY A 128 7.82 -6.38 -16.17
C GLY A 128 6.51 -7.02 -16.64
N ILE A 129 5.54 -6.22 -17.08
CA ILE A 129 4.26 -6.70 -17.64
C ILE A 129 4.48 -7.50 -18.94
N PHE A 130 5.28 -6.97 -19.87
CA PHE A 130 5.54 -7.65 -21.14
C PHE A 130 6.49 -8.85 -21.00
N TYR A 131 7.46 -8.78 -20.09
CA TYR A 131 8.39 -9.88 -19.84
C TYR A 131 7.66 -11.12 -19.26
N ASN A 132 6.69 -10.93 -18.37
CA ASN A 132 5.93 -12.01 -17.75
C ASN A 132 4.53 -12.20 -18.39
N ILE A 133 4.42 -12.06 -19.71
CA ILE A 133 3.12 -12.15 -20.40
C ILE A 133 2.42 -13.51 -20.21
N ASN A 134 3.20 -14.58 -20.11
CA ASN A 134 2.72 -15.95 -19.86
C ASN A 134 2.72 -16.33 -18.37
N GLY A 135 3.01 -15.38 -17.47
CA GLY A 135 3.11 -15.62 -16.03
C GLY A 135 4.51 -16.01 -15.56
N SER A 136 4.64 -16.20 -14.25
CA SER A 136 5.89 -16.61 -13.59
C SER A 136 5.58 -17.47 -12.36
N ASP A 137 6.21 -18.63 -12.28
CA ASP A 137 6.03 -19.58 -11.17
C ASP A 137 6.88 -19.29 -9.92
N LYS A 138 7.71 -18.23 -9.96
CA LYS A 138 8.63 -17.89 -8.86
C LYS A 138 7.94 -17.48 -7.56
N LEU A 139 6.71 -16.97 -7.65
CA LEU A 139 5.93 -16.52 -6.50
C LEU A 139 4.63 -17.32 -6.49
N GLN A 140 4.52 -18.26 -5.55
CA GLN A 140 3.33 -19.08 -5.33
C GLN A 140 2.61 -18.58 -4.07
N MET A 141 1.28 -18.53 -4.14
CA MET A 141 0.42 -18.21 -3.00
C MET A 141 -0.30 -19.46 -2.54
N CYS A 142 -0.50 -19.57 -1.23
CA CYS A 142 -1.20 -20.68 -0.60
C CYS A 142 -2.69 -20.34 -0.41
N PHE A 143 -3.56 -21.22 -0.89
CA PHE A 143 -5.00 -21.12 -0.73
C PHE A 143 -5.52 -22.32 0.04
N LEU A 144 -6.39 -22.06 1.01
CA LEU A 144 -7.24 -23.06 1.65
C LEU A 144 -8.64 -22.90 1.06
N GLY A 145 -9.08 -23.84 0.22
CA GLY A 145 -10.32 -23.65 -0.54
C GLY A 145 -10.26 -22.39 -1.40
N ALA A 146 -11.11 -21.40 -1.08
CA ALA A 146 -11.10 -20.08 -1.71
C ALA A 146 -10.36 -19.00 -0.89
N ARG A 147 -9.97 -19.28 0.36
CA ARG A 147 -9.33 -18.31 1.27
C ARG A 147 -7.83 -18.20 1.04
N LEU A 148 -7.32 -16.98 1.03
CA LEU A 148 -5.88 -16.71 0.96
C LEU A 148 -5.24 -16.90 2.34
N VAL A 149 -4.17 -17.69 2.41
CA VAL A 149 -3.41 -17.91 3.66
C VAL A 149 -2.14 -17.07 3.64
N SER A 150 -1.91 -16.29 4.70
CA SER A 150 -0.73 -15.45 4.86
C SER A 150 0.43 -16.23 5.50
N GLN A 151 1.67 -15.98 5.04
CA GLN A 151 2.92 -16.31 5.72
C GLN A 151 3.08 -17.79 6.13
N VAL A 152 3.00 -18.70 5.16
CA VAL A 152 3.32 -20.11 5.36
C VAL A 152 4.42 -20.53 4.38
N ASP A 153 5.48 -21.16 4.90
CA ASP A 153 6.60 -21.65 4.09
C ASP A 153 6.20 -22.93 3.33
N ASN A 154 5.52 -23.87 4.00
CA ASN A 154 5.04 -25.11 3.41
C ASN A 154 3.51 -25.14 3.30
N CYS A 155 3.01 -24.96 2.08
CA CYS A 155 1.59 -25.03 1.75
C CYS A 155 1.09 -26.48 1.62
N THR A 156 1.25 -27.30 2.68
CA THR A 156 0.82 -28.70 2.71
C THR A 156 -0.03 -29.01 3.93
N ARG A 157 -0.88 -30.03 3.82
CA ARG A 157 -1.73 -30.54 4.91
C ARG A 157 -1.02 -31.65 5.69
N GLU A 158 0.24 -31.45 6.01
CA GLU A 158 1.04 -32.41 6.78
C GLU A 158 0.73 -32.29 8.27
N ILE A 159 0.60 -33.42 8.97
CA ILE A 159 0.36 -33.45 10.42
C ILE A 159 1.59 -32.85 11.12
N GLY A 160 1.38 -31.77 11.88
CA GLY A 160 2.45 -31.03 12.56
C GLY A 160 3.17 -30.00 11.68
N GLY A 161 2.74 -29.80 10.43
CA GLY A 161 3.20 -28.70 9.58
C GLY A 161 2.66 -27.33 10.02
N ASP A 162 3.12 -26.26 9.39
CA ASP A 162 2.77 -24.89 9.75
C ASP A 162 1.26 -24.62 9.71
N LEU A 163 0.60 -24.98 8.60
CA LEU A 163 -0.85 -24.89 8.43
C LEU A 163 -1.62 -25.69 9.48
N TRP A 164 -1.13 -26.90 9.77
CA TRP A 164 -1.75 -27.76 10.77
C TRP A 164 -1.69 -27.12 12.16
N ASN A 165 -0.54 -26.56 12.54
CA ASN A 165 -0.38 -25.89 13.83
C ASN A 165 -1.24 -24.62 13.93
N ILE A 166 -1.54 -23.95 12.83
CA ILE A 166 -2.44 -22.78 12.84
C ILE A 166 -3.90 -23.19 13.03
N TYR A 167 -4.39 -24.21 12.29
CA TYR A 167 -5.82 -24.55 12.25
C TYR A 167 -6.25 -25.69 13.19
N CYS A 168 -5.31 -26.43 13.77
CA CYS A 168 -5.57 -27.57 14.66
C CYS A 168 -5.06 -27.35 16.09
N THR A 169 -4.72 -26.12 16.46
CA THR A 169 -4.38 -25.79 17.86
C THR A 169 -5.67 -25.58 18.66
N MET A 170 -5.88 -26.42 19.68
CA MET A 170 -7.01 -26.28 20.60
C MET A 170 -6.78 -25.14 21.60
N GLU A 171 -7.84 -24.71 22.30
CA GLU A 171 -7.77 -23.66 23.34
C GLU A 171 -6.75 -23.96 24.46
N ASN A 172 -6.48 -25.25 24.72
CA ASN A 172 -5.47 -25.69 25.70
C ASN A 172 -4.01 -25.58 25.18
N GLY A 173 -3.80 -25.08 23.97
CA GLY A 173 -2.48 -24.97 23.32
C GLY A 173 -1.92 -26.31 22.82
N THR A 174 -2.68 -27.40 22.93
CA THR A 174 -2.31 -28.71 22.39
C THR A 174 -2.74 -28.83 20.93
N VAL A 175 -1.84 -29.31 20.08
CA VAL A 175 -2.14 -29.60 18.67
C VAL A 175 -2.76 -30.99 18.57
N THR A 176 -3.98 -31.08 18.03
CA THR A 176 -4.63 -32.37 17.78
C THR A 176 -4.04 -33.06 16.56
N GLN A 177 -4.08 -34.39 16.54
CA GLN A 177 -3.76 -35.19 15.36
C GLN A 177 -5.03 -35.62 14.60
N ASN A 178 -6.21 -35.40 15.18
CA ASN A 178 -7.50 -35.70 14.55
C ASN A 178 -8.01 -34.51 13.75
N ILE A 179 -8.20 -34.71 12.45
CA ILE A 179 -8.66 -33.64 11.56
C ILE A 179 -10.06 -33.11 11.90
N ASN A 180 -10.92 -33.95 12.48
CA ASN A 180 -12.29 -33.58 12.85
C ASN A 180 -12.34 -32.61 14.05
N GLU A 181 -11.24 -32.47 14.78
CA GLU A 181 -11.11 -31.55 15.92
C GLU A 181 -10.45 -30.22 15.52
N CYS A 182 -10.05 -30.08 14.25
CA CYS A 182 -9.51 -28.84 13.70
C CYS A 182 -10.63 -27.88 13.24
N ASP A 183 -10.23 -26.69 12.77
CA ASP A 183 -11.14 -25.74 12.14
C ASP A 183 -12.00 -26.41 11.04
N PRO A 184 -13.33 -26.21 11.05
CA PRO A 184 -14.24 -26.93 10.16
C PRO A 184 -14.03 -26.57 8.68
N TYR A 185 -13.56 -25.36 8.38
CA TYR A 185 -13.23 -24.96 7.01
C TYR A 185 -11.95 -25.68 6.55
N PHE A 186 -10.95 -25.80 7.43
CA PHE A 186 -9.73 -26.58 7.16
C PHE A 186 -9.99 -28.08 7.01
N ALA A 187 -10.96 -28.63 7.73
CA ALA A 187 -11.33 -30.04 7.63
C ALA A 187 -11.96 -30.37 6.25
N THR A 188 -12.79 -29.47 5.74
CA THR A 188 -13.64 -29.68 4.54
C THR A 188 -12.96 -29.28 3.23
N HIS A 189 -12.07 -28.29 3.24
CA HIS A 189 -11.45 -27.74 2.02
C HIS A 189 -10.02 -28.25 1.81
N ASN A 190 -9.63 -28.35 0.54
CA ASN A 190 -8.27 -28.73 0.15
C ASN A 190 -7.33 -27.52 0.11
N VAL A 191 -6.05 -27.77 0.40
CA VAL A 191 -4.98 -26.79 0.26
C VAL A 191 -4.45 -26.84 -1.18
N SER A 192 -4.27 -25.67 -1.81
CA SER A 192 -3.73 -25.56 -3.16
C SER A 192 -2.75 -24.39 -3.28
N THR A 193 -1.71 -24.58 -4.08
CA THR A 193 -0.78 -23.50 -4.46
C THR A 193 -1.14 -22.98 -5.83
N ARG A 194 -1.21 -21.65 -5.99
CA ARG A 194 -1.43 -21.01 -7.29
C ARG A 194 -0.37 -19.93 -7.54
N PRO A 195 0.08 -19.74 -8.78
CA PRO A 195 1.02 -18.69 -9.09
C PRO A 195 0.38 -17.32 -8.84
N ALA A 196 1.09 -16.45 -8.12
CA ALA A 196 0.66 -15.09 -7.84
C ALA A 196 0.58 -14.24 -9.12
N ILE A 197 1.49 -14.51 -10.06
CA ILE A 197 1.61 -13.78 -11.33
C ILE A 197 1.31 -14.76 -12.47
N VAL A 198 0.04 -14.84 -12.84
CA VAL A 198 -0.48 -15.66 -13.94
C VAL A 198 -0.18 -15.10 -15.34
N GLY A 199 0.16 -13.81 -15.43
CA GLY A 199 0.44 -13.12 -16.70
C GLY A 199 -0.82 -12.67 -17.45
N LEU A 200 -0.63 -11.82 -18.47
CA LEU A 200 -1.71 -11.19 -19.23
C LEU A 200 -2.44 -12.18 -20.16
N ALA A 201 -1.75 -13.23 -20.61
CA ALA A 201 -2.33 -14.25 -21.49
C ALA A 201 -3.36 -15.16 -20.79
N SER A 202 -3.42 -15.13 -19.46
CA SER A 202 -4.32 -15.96 -18.65
C SER A 202 -5.80 -15.56 -18.70
N GLY A 203 -6.12 -14.38 -19.25
CA GLY A 203 -7.49 -13.84 -19.23
C GLY A 203 -7.92 -13.25 -17.88
N VAL A 204 -7.03 -13.22 -16.88
CA VAL A 204 -7.34 -12.74 -15.52
C VAL A 204 -7.65 -11.23 -15.45
N PHE A 205 -7.34 -10.48 -16.51
CA PHE A 205 -7.79 -9.08 -16.61
C PHE A 205 -9.32 -8.95 -16.61
N THR A 206 -10.04 -9.83 -17.30
CA THR A 206 -11.51 -9.74 -17.37
C THR A 206 -12.18 -10.27 -16.11
N SER A 207 -11.55 -11.20 -15.38
CA SER A 207 -12.08 -11.69 -14.10
C SER A 207 -11.98 -10.65 -12.99
N ASN A 208 -10.99 -9.75 -13.03
CA ASN A 208 -10.77 -8.70 -12.05
C ASN A 208 -11.46 -7.35 -12.39
N LEU A 209 -12.28 -7.30 -13.44
CA LEU A 209 -12.97 -6.06 -13.82
C LEU A 209 -14.09 -5.68 -12.82
N GLY A 210 -14.57 -6.66 -12.03
CA GLY A 210 -15.62 -6.48 -11.03
C GLY A 210 -15.15 -5.77 -9.77
N SER A 211 -16.09 -5.21 -9.02
CA SER A 211 -15.81 -4.61 -7.71
C SER A 211 -15.76 -5.68 -6.62
N HIS A 212 -14.81 -5.55 -5.70
CA HIS A 212 -14.68 -6.39 -4.50
C HIS A 212 -14.75 -5.50 -3.25
N PHE A 213 -15.95 -5.02 -2.91
CA PHE A 213 -16.17 -4.26 -1.68
C PHE A 213 -16.34 -5.22 -0.52
N MET A 214 -15.56 -5.02 0.55
CA MET A 214 -15.57 -5.86 1.74
C MET A 214 -15.66 -5.00 3.00
N GLU A 215 -16.28 -5.53 4.03
CA GLU A 215 -16.31 -4.93 5.36
C GLU A 215 -15.01 -5.24 6.12
N LYS A 216 -14.68 -4.37 7.07
CA LYS A 216 -13.49 -4.55 7.90
C LYS A 216 -13.64 -5.84 8.73
N GLY A 217 -12.71 -6.77 8.55
CA GLY A 217 -12.68 -8.05 9.25
C GLY A 217 -13.06 -9.25 8.38
N GLN A 218 -13.59 -9.02 7.17
CA GLN A 218 -13.84 -10.10 6.22
C GLN A 218 -12.53 -10.68 5.65
N ILE A 219 -12.55 -11.98 5.36
CA ILE A 219 -11.40 -12.73 4.85
C ILE A 219 -11.30 -12.54 3.34
N VAL A 220 -10.09 -12.31 2.83
CA VAL A 220 -9.83 -12.22 1.38
C VAL A 220 -9.97 -13.61 0.75
N ALA A 221 -10.99 -13.77 -0.10
CA ALA A 221 -11.28 -15.01 -0.81
C ALA A 221 -11.45 -14.77 -2.32
N ASP A 222 -11.18 -15.81 -3.11
CA ASP A 222 -11.31 -15.81 -4.58
C ASP A 222 -12.78 -15.87 -5.04
N THR A 223 -13.70 -16.25 -4.14
CA THR A 223 -15.13 -16.44 -4.45
C THR A 223 -15.99 -15.47 -3.65
N ASN A 224 -17.13 -15.06 -4.22
CA ASN A 224 -18.13 -14.19 -3.59
C ASN A 224 -19.13 -14.96 -2.69
N SER A 225 -18.79 -16.18 -2.25
CA SER A 225 -19.65 -16.98 -1.38
C SER A 225 -19.52 -16.52 0.07
N PRO A 226 -20.62 -16.27 0.80
CA PRO A 226 -20.58 -15.89 2.22
C PRO A 226 -19.71 -16.80 3.07
N ASP A 227 -19.80 -18.11 2.83
CA ASP A 227 -19.04 -19.13 3.56
C ASP A 227 -17.52 -18.94 3.45
N ASP A 228 -17.03 -18.30 2.38
CA ASP A 228 -15.61 -18.13 2.12
C ASP A 228 -15.04 -16.84 2.72
N TYR A 229 -15.80 -15.75 2.75
CA TYR A 229 -15.31 -14.45 3.25
C TYR A 229 -15.77 -14.11 4.66
N GLU A 230 -16.84 -14.71 5.18
CA GLU A 230 -17.27 -14.52 6.56
C GLU A 230 -16.38 -15.31 7.51
N SER A 231 -15.88 -14.63 8.55
CA SER A 231 -15.20 -15.30 9.65
C SER A 231 -16.22 -16.11 10.44
N LEU A 232 -15.96 -17.41 10.64
CA LEU A 232 -16.84 -18.33 11.38
C LEU A 232 -17.04 -17.97 12.87
N ASN A 233 -16.38 -16.92 13.35
CA ASN A 233 -16.51 -16.41 14.71
C ASN A 233 -17.34 -15.12 14.72
N ASN A 234 -18.62 -15.28 15.04
CA ASN A 234 -19.43 -14.29 15.76
C ASN A 234 -19.56 -14.75 17.21
#